data_AF-A0AAD8P3G6-F1
#
_entry.id   AF-A0AAD8P3G6-F1
#
_cell.length_a   1.000
_cell.length_b   1.000
_cell.length_c   1.000
_cell.angle_alpha   90.00
_cell.angle_beta   90.00
_cell.angle_gamma   90.00
#
_symmetry.space_group_name_H-M   'P 1'
#
loop_
_entity.id
_entity.type
_entity.pdbx_description
1 polymer ?
#
loop_
_entity_poly.entity_id
_entity_poly.type
_entity_poly.pdbx_seq_one_letter_code
_entity_poly.pdbx_strand_id
1 'polypeptide(L)'
;MDRYWSHVVNCSSCNAAYKGLNALEVFLQLFSLASVAIVAATKREMISVAARNTFIVAAVLCFVGSKWLSHFIYKTFRYHGYNHATGSI
;
A
#
# COMPACT_ATOMS: atom_id res chain seq x y z
N MET A 1 -12.47 19.32 8.17
CA MET A 1 -12.09 18.10 7.41
C MET A 1 -13.20 17.04 7.38
N ASP A 2 -14.39 17.34 7.93
CA ASP A 2 -15.34 16.32 8.40
C ASP A 2 -16.41 15.94 7.36
N ARG A 3 -16.78 16.88 6.48
CA ARG A 3 -17.75 16.64 5.39
C ARG A 3 -17.27 15.69 4.30
N TYR A 4 -15.96 15.60 4.09
CA TYR A 4 -15.41 14.73 3.04
C TYR A 4 -15.29 13.28 3.52
N TRP A 5 -14.82 13.11 4.76
CA TRP A 5 -14.78 11.81 5.40
C TRP A 5 -16.18 11.22 5.52
N SER A 6 -17.21 12.03 5.83
CA SER A 6 -18.59 11.53 5.80
C SER A 6 -19.02 11.02 4.42
N HIS A 7 -18.57 11.62 3.32
CA HIS A 7 -18.92 11.15 1.97
C HIS A 7 -18.24 9.82 1.63
N VAL A 8 -16.93 9.70 1.87
CA VAL A 8 -16.18 8.46 1.59
C VAL A 8 -16.70 7.29 2.39
N VAL A 9 -17.05 7.51 3.67
CA VAL A 9 -17.53 6.46 4.57
C VAL A 9 -19.01 6.12 4.32
N ASN A 10 -19.81 7.10 3.91
CA ASN A 10 -21.25 6.92 3.65
C ASN A 10 -21.56 6.43 2.23
N CYS A 11 -20.63 6.59 1.27
CA CYS A 11 -20.74 6.01 -0.06
C CYS A 11 -20.21 4.56 -0.04
N SER A 12 -21.10 3.59 -0.30
CA SER A 12 -20.74 2.16 -0.28
C SER A 12 -19.56 1.81 -1.18
N SER A 13 -19.52 2.36 -2.41
CA SER A 13 -18.44 2.11 -3.38
C SER A 13 -17.09 2.69 -2.92
N CYS A 14 -17.08 3.94 -2.43
CA CYS A 14 -15.86 4.59 -1.94
C CYS A 14 -15.35 3.95 -0.63
N ASN A 15 -16.26 3.56 0.27
CA ASN A 15 -15.92 2.89 1.51
C ASN A 15 -15.36 1.49 1.25
N ALA A 16 -15.95 0.74 0.31
CA ALA A 16 -15.45 -0.57 -0.10
C ALA A 16 -14.05 -0.47 -0.72
N ALA A 17 -13.83 0.49 -1.63
CA ALA A 17 -12.52 0.74 -2.22
C ALA A 17 -11.49 1.14 -1.16
N TYR A 18 -11.82 2.07 -0.25
CA TYR A 18 -10.94 2.48 0.83
C TYR A 18 -10.57 1.30 1.75
N LYS A 19 -11.55 0.50 2.17
CA LYS A 19 -11.32 -0.68 3.02
C LYS A 19 -10.46 -1.73 2.32
N GLY A 20 -10.72 -1.98 1.04
CA GLY A 20 -9.94 -2.92 0.22
C GLY A 20 -8.49 -2.47 0.04
N LEU A 21 -8.25 -1.20 -0.28
CA LEU A 21 -6.90 -0.65 -0.44
C LEU A 21 -6.13 -0.62 0.87
N ASN A 22 -6.78 -0.30 1.99
CA ASN A 22 -6.16 -0.37 3.31
C ASN A 22 -5.83 -1.81 3.72
N ALA A 23 -6.71 -2.77 3.43
CA ALA A 23 -6.43 -4.19 3.65
C ALA A 23 -5.25 -4.67 2.79
N LEU A 24 -5.18 -4.24 1.53
CA LEU A 24 -4.07 -4.53 0.63
C LEU A 24 -2.76 -3.93 1.14
N GLU A 25 -2.78 -2.69 1.68
CA GLU A 25 -1.61 -2.05 2.27
C GLU A 25 -1.02 -2.89 3.41
N VAL A 26 -1.87 -3.36 4.33
CA VAL A 26 -1.46 -4.22 5.46
C VAL A 26 -0.95 -5.57 4.96
N PHE A 27 -1.64 -6.18 4.00
CA PHE A 27 -1.23 -7.45 3.43
C PHE A 27 0.16 -7.37 2.78
N LEU A 28 0.42 -6.31 2.00
CA LEU A 28 1.72 -6.09 1.36
C LEU A 28 2.86 -5.93 2.38
N GLN A 29 2.61 -5.26 3.51
CA GLN A 29 3.60 -5.14 4.58
C GLN A 29 3.88 -6.48 5.25
N LEU A 30 2.83 -7.24 5.59
CA LEU A 30 2.98 -8.58 6.16
C LEU A 30 3.71 -9.52 5.21
N PHE A 31 3.37 -9.48 3.93
CA PHE A 31 4.03 -10.29 2.90
C PHE A 31 5.51 -9.91 2.75
N SER A 32 5.85 -8.61 2.77
CA SER A 32 7.23 -8.14 2.75
C SER A 32 8.00 -8.67 3.96
N LEU A 33 7.44 -8.54 5.17
CA LEU A 33 8.10 -9.01 6.39
C LEU A 33 8.29 -10.53 6.38
N ALA A 34 7.25 -11.28 6.01
CA ALA A 34 7.30 -12.73 5.89
C ALA A 34 8.36 -13.17 4.87
N SER A 35 8.44 -12.51 3.72
CA SER A 35 9.44 -12.81 2.68
C SER A 35 10.86 -12.61 3.20
N VAL A 36 11.13 -11.52 3.91
CA VAL A 36 12.45 -11.27 4.53
C VAL A 36 12.75 -12.30 5.61
N ALA A 37 11.78 -12.63 6.47
CA ALA A 37 11.93 -13.61 7.53
C ALA A 37 12.25 -15.02 6.98
N ILE A 38 11.55 -15.44 5.91
CA ILE A 38 11.80 -16.71 5.24
C ILE A 38 13.22 -16.73 4.67
N VAL A 39 13.63 -15.68 3.94
CA VAL A 39 14.99 -15.59 3.39
C VAL A 39 16.06 -15.60 4.50
N ALA A 40 15.78 -14.99 5.65
CA ALA A 40 16.69 -14.96 6.78
C ALA A 40 16.79 -16.30 7.52
N ALA A 41 15.68 -17.03 7.65
CA ALA A 41 15.62 -18.33 8.33
C ALA A 41 16.12 -19.49 7.45
N THR A 42 16.09 -19.33 6.13
CA THR A 42 16.49 -20.39 5.20
C THR A 42 18.01 -20.44 5.06
N LYS A 43 18.59 -21.64 5.13
CA LYS A 43 20.03 -21.85 4.92
C LYS A 43 20.40 -21.49 3.48
N ARG A 44 21.55 -20.83 3.28
CA ARG A 44 22.04 -20.40 1.95
C ARG A 44 22.18 -21.55 0.94
N GLU A 45 22.44 -22.76 1.44
CA GLU A 45 22.54 -24.00 0.63
C GLU A 45 21.18 -24.51 0.12
N MET A 46 20.06 -24.09 0.73
CA MET A 46 18.71 -24.58 0.39
C MET A 46 18.01 -23.73 -0.67
N ILE A 47 18.44 -22.49 -0.89
CA ILE A 47 17.85 -21.56 -1.84
C ILE A 47 18.91 -21.06 -2.81
N SER A 48 18.64 -21.17 -4.11
CA SER A 48 19.49 -20.60 -5.15
C SER A 48 19.66 -19.09 -4.96
N VAL A 49 20.84 -18.56 -5.30
CA VAL A 49 21.14 -17.12 -5.28
C VAL A 49 20.11 -16.32 -6.08
N ALA A 50 19.65 -16.86 -7.21
CA ALA A 50 18.62 -16.24 -8.03
C ALA A 50 17.29 -16.15 -7.27
N ALA A 51 16.85 -17.25 -6.64
CA ALA A 51 15.61 -17.27 -5.86
C ALA A 51 15.68 -16.32 -4.65
N ARG A 52 16.80 -16.29 -3.94
CA ARG A 52 17.03 -15.35 -2.82
C ARG A 52 16.91 -13.90 -3.26
N ASN A 53 17.53 -13.54 -4.38
CA ASN A 53 17.43 -12.20 -4.94
C ASN A 53 15.99 -11.87 -5.36
N THR A 54 15.27 -12.80 -5.97
CA THR A 54 13.86 -12.61 -6.33
C THR A 54 13.00 -12.32 -5.10
N PHE A 55 13.17 -13.06 -4.00
CA PHE A 55 12.43 -12.79 -2.76
C PHE A 55 12.76 -11.42 -2.16
N ILE A 56 14.04 -11.02 -2.18
CA ILE A 56 14.47 -9.71 -1.69
C ILE A 56 13.84 -8.60 -2.56
N VAL A 57 13.92 -8.71 -3.88
CA VAL A 57 13.31 -7.75 -4.81
C VAL A 57 11.80 -7.68 -4.62
N ALA A 58 11.13 -8.83 -4.52
CA ALA A 58 9.69 -8.88 -4.26
C ALA A 58 9.32 -8.20 -2.94
N ALA A 59 10.07 -8.45 -1.86
CA ALA A 59 9.84 -7.79 -0.57
C ALA A 59 9.99 -6.27 -0.68
N VAL A 60 11.06 -5.78 -1.33
CA VAL A 60 11.27 -4.34 -1.54
C VAL A 60 10.14 -3.73 -2.37
N LEU A 61 9.73 -4.38 -3.46
CA LEU A 61 8.63 -3.92 -4.30
C LEU A 61 7.30 -3.87 -3.53
N CYS A 62 7.00 -4.89 -2.71
CA CYS A 62 5.82 -4.89 -1.86
C CYS A 62 5.84 -3.76 -0.82
N PHE A 63 7.00 -3.49 -0.22
CA PHE A 63 7.15 -2.40 0.76
C PHE A 63 6.98 -1.02 0.12
N VAL A 64 7.66 -0.78 -1.00
CA VAL A 64 7.52 0.48 -1.77
C VAL A 64 6.09 0.64 -2.29
N GLY A 65 5.51 -0.45 -2.81
CA GLY A 65 4.12 -0.48 -3.28
C GLY A 65 3.12 -0.17 -2.16
N SER A 66 3.33 -0.70 -0.95
CA SER A 66 2.50 -0.37 0.22
C SER A 66 2.58 1.13 0.56
N LYS A 67 3.79 1.72 0.58
CA LYS A 67 3.96 3.16 0.83
C LYS A 67 3.34 4.02 -0.27
N TRP A 68 3.50 3.63 -1.53
CA TRP A 68 2.89 4.32 -2.66
C TRP A 68 1.37 4.23 -2.60
N LEU A 69 0.83 3.06 -2.28
CA LEU A 69 -0.61 2.85 -2.12
C LEU A 69 -1.17 3.69 -0.97
N SER A 70 -0.48 3.75 0.16
CA SER A 70 -0.83 4.62 1.28
C SER A 70 -0.91 6.10 0.85
N HIS A 71 0.10 6.57 0.11
CA HIS A 71 0.10 7.90 -0.49
C HIS A 71 -1.02 8.11 -1.51
N PHE A 72 -1.32 7.10 -2.32
CA PHE A 72 -2.40 7.14 -3.30
C PHE A 72 -3.77 7.24 -2.63
N ILE A 73 -4.05 6.40 -1.62
CA ILE A 73 -5.27 6.48 -0.80
C ILE A 73 -5.37 7.88 -0.18
N TYR A 74 -4.28 8.37 0.41
CA TYR A 74 -4.26 9.70 1.01
C TYR A 74 -4.52 10.81 -0.01
N LYS A 75 -3.99 10.73 -1.24
CA LYS A 75 -4.18 11.77 -2.25
C LYS A 75 -5.57 11.71 -2.91
N THR A 76 -5.98 10.51 -3.32
CA THR A 76 -7.25 10.26 -4.02
C THR A 76 -8.44 10.52 -3.12
N PHE A 77 -8.36 10.07 -1.86
CA PHE A 77 -9.42 10.33 -0.90
C PHE A 77 -9.18 11.69 -0.22
N ARG A 78 -8.07 11.94 0.48
CA ARG A 78 -7.98 13.15 1.33
C ARG A 78 -7.75 14.48 0.59
N TYR A 79 -7.28 14.50 -0.67
CA TYR A 79 -6.85 15.74 -1.37
C TYR A 79 -7.69 16.16 -2.58
N HIS A 80 -8.64 15.37 -3.07
CA HIS A 80 -9.52 15.83 -4.16
C HIS A 80 -10.47 16.98 -3.78
N GLY A 81 -10.47 17.44 -2.52
CA GLY A 81 -11.15 18.65 -2.08
C GLY A 81 -10.33 19.97 -2.17
N TYR A 82 -9.03 19.95 -2.50
CA TYR A 82 -8.21 21.17 -2.53
C TYR A 82 -7.96 21.75 -3.93
N ASN A 83 -8.17 20.99 -5.00
CA ASN A 83 -8.02 21.51 -6.38
C ASN A 83 -9.26 22.28 -6.90
N HIS A 84 -10.23 22.58 -6.04
CA HIS A 84 -11.32 23.52 -6.35
C HIS A 84 -11.24 24.83 -5.55
N ALA A 85 -10.20 25.06 -4.75
CA ALA A 85 -10.15 26.23 -3.88
C ALA A 85 -9.09 27.30 -4.22
N THR A 86 -8.08 27.02 -5.05
CA THR A 86 -7.08 28.06 -5.35
C THR A 86 -6.30 27.80 -6.64
N GLY A 87 -6.68 28.53 -7.70
CA GLY A 87 -5.73 28.99 -8.72
C GLY A 87 -6.04 28.61 -10.17
N SER A 88 -6.91 29.36 -10.86
CA SER A 88 -6.47 30.35 -11.88
C SER A 88 -7.65 30.82 -12.74
N ILE A 89 -7.85 32.15 -12.72
CA ILE A 89 -8.17 33.06 -13.85
C ILE A 89 -9.39 32.71 -14.71
#